data_AF-W7L7A8-F1
#
_entry.id   AF-W7L7A8-F1
#
_cell.length_a   1.000
_cell.length_b   1.000
_cell.length_c   1.000
_cell.angle_alpha   90.00
_cell.angle_beta   90.00
_cell.angle_gamma   90.00
#
_symmetry.space_group_name_H-M   'P 1'
#
loop_
_entity.id
_entity.type
_entity.pdbx_description
1 polymer ?
#
loop_
_entity_poly.entity_id
_entity_poly.type
_entity_poly.pdbx_seq_one_letter_code
_entity_poly.pdbx_strand_id
1 'polypeptide(L)'
;MSYDERTTSEAVIEINFNLYAFRESVSNYQVSYQDGWIVLKGKEGEYLSREFDNYAVLVYPVNAPKDLLEALSVKNEKIDKFREILYKPRYWRESVTIHLVKDKLVTGTDIELVPFNGVDLVNDILRTEGAEFKTIDDNLVISVTVERPLTAQNLGKALYKLSVCLSLYYRIKEAQEDIALKIAQEALSELQ
;
A
#
# COMPACT_ATOMS: atom_id res chain seq x y z
N MET A 1 -2.96 6.44 24.35
CA MET A 1 -3.10 5.01 24.03
C MET A 1 -2.70 4.89 22.58
N SER A 2 -1.53 4.32 22.30
CA SER A 2 -1.02 4.14 20.93
C SER A 2 -1.80 3.00 20.28
N TYR A 3 -2.47 3.29 19.17
CA TYR A 3 -3.13 2.30 18.33
C TYR A 3 -2.03 1.53 17.59
N ASP A 4 -1.66 0.36 18.10
CA ASP A 4 -0.66 -0.48 17.45
C ASP A 4 -1.35 -1.22 16.28
N GLU A 5 -1.15 -0.75 15.05
CA GLU A 5 -1.70 -1.33 13.80
C GLU A 5 -1.40 -2.84 13.65
N ARG A 6 -0.44 -3.36 14.43
CA ARG A 6 -0.10 -4.79 14.53
C ARG A 6 -1.11 -5.63 15.32
N THR A 7 -1.96 -5.03 16.15
CA THR A 7 -2.86 -5.80 17.04
C THR A 7 -4.26 -6.05 16.49
N THR A 8 -4.66 -5.41 15.39
CA THR A 8 -6.01 -5.57 14.78
C THR A 8 -5.99 -6.11 13.35
N SER A 9 -4.82 -6.19 12.72
CA SER A 9 -4.67 -6.76 11.38
C SER A 9 -4.59 -8.28 11.41
N GLU A 10 -5.25 -8.93 10.45
CA GLU A 10 -5.16 -10.38 10.25
C GLU A 10 -3.84 -10.76 9.59
N ALA A 11 -3.35 -9.88 8.73
CA ALA A 11 -2.04 -9.98 8.10
C ALA A 11 -1.54 -8.60 7.68
N VAL A 12 -0.22 -8.46 7.64
CA VAL A 12 0.53 -7.34 7.07
C VAL A 12 1.29 -7.89 5.87
N ILE A 13 1.14 -7.22 4.74
CA ILE A 13 1.73 -7.59 3.45
C ILE A 13 2.64 -6.45 3.04
N GLU A 14 3.92 -6.72 2.84
CA GLU A 14 4.85 -5.75 2.30
C GLU A 14 5.23 -6.16 0.88
N ILE A 15 4.95 -5.29 -0.09
CA ILE A 15 5.26 -5.51 -1.50
C ILE A 15 6.53 -4.74 -1.83
N ASN A 16 7.61 -5.47 -2.12
CA ASN A 16 8.92 -4.92 -2.43
C ASN A 16 9.13 -4.85 -3.95
N PHE A 17 9.28 -3.64 -4.49
CA PHE A 17 9.42 -3.40 -5.94
C PHE A 17 10.87 -3.49 -6.44
N ASN A 18 11.84 -3.42 -5.52
CA ASN A 18 13.28 -3.57 -5.79
C ASN A 18 13.79 -4.90 -5.20
N LEU A 19 13.94 -5.91 -6.05
CA LEU A 19 14.38 -7.25 -5.64
C LEU A 19 15.81 -7.28 -5.07
N TYR A 20 16.69 -6.39 -5.52
CA TYR A 20 18.07 -6.35 -5.01
C TYR A 20 18.08 -5.86 -3.55
N ALA A 21 17.41 -4.73 -3.30
CA ALA A 21 17.26 -4.18 -1.96
C ALA A 21 16.54 -5.17 -1.02
N PHE A 22 15.53 -5.86 -1.54
CA PHE A 22 14.83 -6.91 -0.80
C PHE A 22 15.75 -8.06 -0.38
N ARG A 23 16.54 -8.61 -1.31
CA ARG A 23 17.47 -9.72 -0.99
C ARG A 23 18.53 -9.31 0.02
N GLU A 24 18.99 -8.07 -0.04
CA GLU A 24 19.90 -7.51 0.95
C GLU A 24 19.24 -7.42 2.33
N SER A 25 18.00 -6.92 2.41
CA SER A 25 17.29 -6.76 3.68
C SER A 25 17.03 -8.10 4.40
N VAL A 26 16.80 -9.18 3.65
CA VAL A 26 16.54 -10.52 4.20
C VAL A 26 17.80 -11.40 4.34
N SER A 27 18.97 -10.91 3.95
CA SER A 27 20.22 -11.70 3.88
C SER A 27 20.68 -12.31 5.20
N ASN A 28 20.32 -11.68 6.34
CA ASN A 28 20.70 -12.14 7.68
C ASN A 28 19.66 -13.05 8.35
N TYR A 29 18.57 -13.38 7.66
CA TYR A 29 17.51 -14.23 8.20
C TYR A 29 17.86 -15.72 8.04
N GLN A 30 17.42 -16.54 8.99
CA GLN A 30 17.41 -17.99 8.82
C GLN A 30 16.30 -18.36 7.84
N VAL A 31 16.66 -19.17 6.84
CA VAL A 31 15.77 -19.54 5.74
C VAL A 31 15.30 -20.98 5.90
N SER A 32 13.98 -21.20 5.82
CA SER A 32 13.38 -22.52 5.67
C SER A 32 12.25 -22.48 4.64
N TYR A 33 11.71 -23.65 4.27
CA TYR A 33 10.69 -23.75 3.22
C TYR A 33 9.46 -24.48 3.76
N GLN A 34 8.28 -23.92 3.50
CA GLN A 34 7.01 -24.52 3.89
C GLN A 34 5.94 -24.20 2.84
N ASP A 35 5.28 -25.23 2.30
CA ASP A 35 4.11 -25.09 1.41
C ASP A 35 4.32 -24.12 0.22
N GLY A 36 5.53 -24.12 -0.36
CA GLY A 36 5.89 -23.24 -1.49
C GLY A 36 6.21 -21.79 -1.10
N TRP A 37 6.28 -21.49 0.19
CA TRP A 37 6.74 -20.22 0.76
C TRP A 37 8.11 -20.37 1.39
N ILE A 38 8.87 -19.28 1.37
CA ILE A 38 10.12 -19.14 2.13
C ILE A 38 9.75 -18.60 3.51
N VAL A 39 10.10 -19.30 4.57
CA VAL A 39 9.96 -18.81 5.95
C VAL A 39 11.28 -18.17 6.35
N LEU A 40 11.22 -16.87 6.65
CA LEU A 40 12.35 -16.06 7.10
C LEU A 40 12.25 -15.84 8.60
N LYS A 41 13.25 -16.28 9.36
CA LYS A 41 13.31 -16.13 10.82
C LYS A 41 14.49 -15.28 11.24
N GLY A 42 14.22 -14.14 11.86
CA GLY A 42 15.22 -13.18 12.32
C GLY A 42 14.94 -12.68 13.73
N LYS A 43 15.74 -11.72 14.19
CA LYS A 43 15.52 -11.05 15.49
C LYS A 43 14.21 -10.25 15.52
N GLU A 44 13.78 -9.76 14.36
CA GLU A 44 12.61 -8.89 14.21
C GLU A 44 11.29 -9.68 14.15
N GLY A 45 11.37 -10.98 13.85
CA GLY A 45 10.20 -11.84 13.78
C GLY A 45 10.35 -12.98 12.78
N GLU A 46 9.23 -13.62 12.50
CA GLU A 46 9.08 -14.66 11.48
C GLU A 46 8.14 -14.15 10.40
N TYR A 47 8.55 -14.30 9.14
CA TYR A 47 7.84 -13.79 7.96
C TYR A 47 7.75 -14.89 6.90
N LEU A 48 6.68 -14.85 6.12
CA LEU A 48 6.57 -15.60 4.87
C LEU A 48 7.03 -14.72 3.71
N SER A 49 7.83 -15.26 2.81
CA SER A 49 8.37 -14.57 1.65
C SER A 49 8.09 -15.34 0.37
N ARG A 50 7.79 -14.60 -0.69
CA ARG A 50 7.74 -15.11 -2.05
C ARG A 50 8.26 -14.07 -3.03
N GLU A 51 9.21 -14.48 -3.85
CA GLU A 51 9.75 -13.66 -4.94
C GLU A 51 9.06 -14.00 -6.27
N PHE A 52 8.78 -12.97 -7.05
CA PHE A 52 8.37 -13.03 -8.45
C PHE A 52 9.42 -12.32 -9.31
N ASP A 53 9.30 -12.41 -10.64
CA ASP A 53 10.30 -11.88 -11.57
C ASP A 53 10.61 -10.39 -11.36
N ASN A 54 9.63 -9.61 -10.90
CA ASN A 54 9.69 -8.16 -10.80
C ASN A 54 9.37 -7.59 -9.41
N TYR A 55 8.96 -8.39 -8.43
CA TYR A 55 8.68 -7.92 -7.07
C TYR A 55 8.75 -9.08 -6.07
N ALA A 56 8.90 -8.76 -4.80
CA ALA A 56 8.79 -9.74 -3.71
C ALA A 56 7.64 -9.35 -2.78
N VAL A 57 7.07 -10.33 -2.09
CA VAL A 57 6.09 -10.12 -1.03
C VAL A 57 6.58 -10.73 0.25
N LEU A 58 6.54 -9.95 1.33
CA LEU A 58 6.64 -10.41 2.70
C LEU A 58 5.26 -10.40 3.34
N VAL A 59 4.96 -11.42 4.14
CA VAL A 59 3.71 -11.54 4.88
C VAL A 59 4.00 -11.85 6.35
N TYR A 60 3.37 -11.09 7.23
CA TYR A 60 3.35 -11.31 8.67
C TYR A 60 1.90 -11.37 9.16
N PRO A 61 1.56 -12.19 10.16
CA PRO A 61 2.37 -13.25 10.75
C PRO A 61 2.45 -14.49 9.84
N VAL A 62 3.27 -15.48 10.20
CA VAL A 62 3.43 -16.75 9.45
C VAL A 62 2.15 -17.60 9.41
N ASN A 63 1.19 -17.34 10.29
CA ASN A 63 -0.13 -17.98 10.33
C ASN A 63 -1.23 -17.11 9.69
N ALA A 64 -0.86 -16.24 8.74
CA ALA A 64 -1.80 -15.44 7.96
C ALA A 64 -2.91 -16.30 7.29
N PRO A 65 -4.08 -15.71 6.96
CA PRO A 65 -5.20 -16.44 6.36
C PRO A 65 -4.80 -17.25 5.12
N LYS A 66 -5.27 -18.50 5.03
CA LYS A 66 -4.89 -19.43 3.96
C LYS A 66 -5.30 -18.92 2.57
N ASP A 67 -6.48 -18.32 2.46
CA ASP A 67 -6.99 -17.73 1.22
C ASP A 67 -6.10 -16.57 0.73
N LEU A 68 -5.58 -15.75 1.65
CA LEU A 68 -4.59 -14.72 1.33
C LEU A 68 -3.31 -15.32 0.76
N LEU A 69 -2.74 -16.33 1.43
CA LEU A 69 -1.50 -16.98 1.00
C LEU A 69 -1.66 -17.69 -0.35
N GLU A 70 -2.80 -18.35 -0.58
CA GLU A 70 -3.13 -18.95 -1.87
C GLU A 70 -3.26 -17.89 -2.97
N ALA A 71 -3.91 -16.76 -2.69
CA ALA A 71 -4.04 -15.66 -3.64
C ALA A 71 -2.69 -15.00 -3.97
N LEU A 72 -1.85 -14.74 -2.96
CA LEU A 72 -0.51 -14.18 -3.11
C LEU A 72 0.50 -15.16 -3.72
N SER A 73 0.15 -16.44 -3.82
CA SER A 73 0.97 -17.44 -4.49
C SER A 73 0.95 -17.29 -6.03
N VAL A 74 0.01 -16.52 -6.57
CA VAL A 74 -0.10 -16.23 -7.99
C VAL A 74 0.45 -14.83 -8.27
N LYS A 75 1.26 -14.71 -9.34
CA LYS A 75 1.81 -13.43 -9.77
C LYS A 75 0.67 -12.46 -10.08
N ASN A 76 0.77 -11.25 -9.56
CA ASN A 76 -0.17 -10.18 -9.82
C ASN A 76 0.43 -9.16 -10.79
N GLU A 77 -0.03 -9.21 -12.03
CA GLU A 77 0.42 -8.33 -13.13
C GLU A 77 0.07 -6.85 -12.91
N LYS A 78 -0.75 -6.50 -11.92
CA LYS A 78 -1.13 -5.10 -11.61
C LYS A 78 -0.18 -4.43 -10.61
N ILE A 79 0.78 -5.15 -10.04
CA ILE A 79 1.75 -4.58 -9.09
C ILE A 79 2.60 -3.47 -9.72
N ASP A 80 2.91 -3.55 -11.01
CA ASP A 80 3.70 -2.53 -11.71
C ASP A 80 3.04 -1.14 -11.69
N LYS A 81 1.71 -1.06 -11.48
CA LYS A 81 1.00 0.21 -11.32
C LYS A 81 1.42 0.96 -10.06
N PHE A 82 1.78 0.27 -8.98
CA PHE A 82 2.37 0.94 -7.84
C PHE A 82 3.74 1.55 -8.18
N ARG A 83 4.59 0.80 -8.89
CA ARG A 83 5.92 1.28 -9.29
C ARG A 83 5.82 2.55 -10.14
N GLU A 84 4.93 2.59 -11.12
CA GLU A 84 4.70 3.77 -11.97
C GLU A 84 4.38 5.05 -11.15
N ILE A 85 3.73 4.89 -10.00
CA ILE A 85 3.30 5.99 -9.15
C ILE A 85 4.37 6.35 -8.12
N LEU A 86 4.94 5.34 -7.46
CA LEU A 86 5.86 5.47 -6.34
C LEU A 86 7.31 5.72 -6.77
N TYR A 87 7.68 5.59 -8.04
CA TYR A 87 9.03 5.92 -8.53
C TYR A 87 9.17 7.36 -9.02
N LYS A 88 8.18 8.21 -8.76
CA LYS A 88 8.30 9.66 -9.00
C LYS A 88 9.28 10.28 -7.98
N PRO A 89 10.16 11.23 -8.36
CA PRO A 89 11.22 11.76 -7.48
C PRO A 89 10.75 12.27 -6.12
N ARG A 90 9.54 12.83 -6.05
CA ARG A 90 8.98 13.38 -4.80
C ARG A 90 8.39 12.33 -3.87
N TYR A 91 8.04 11.17 -4.40
CA TYR A 91 7.26 10.14 -3.70
C TYR A 91 7.96 8.78 -3.73
N TRP A 92 9.29 8.80 -3.92
CA TRP A 92 10.10 7.60 -4.10
C TRP A 92 9.90 6.62 -2.95
N ARG A 93 9.41 5.42 -3.26
CA ARG A 93 9.29 4.30 -2.33
C ARG A 93 9.65 2.99 -3.02
N GLU A 94 10.45 2.17 -2.35
CA GLU A 94 10.88 0.86 -2.85
C GLU A 94 9.97 -0.28 -2.43
N SER A 95 9.11 -0.04 -1.45
CA SER A 95 8.07 -0.97 -1.00
C SER A 95 6.77 -0.24 -0.64
N VAL A 96 5.69 -1.01 -0.48
CA VAL A 96 4.44 -0.55 0.11
C VAL A 96 3.92 -1.59 1.09
N THR A 97 3.52 -1.12 2.27
CA THR A 97 2.88 -1.94 3.30
C THR A 97 1.37 -1.90 3.12
N ILE A 98 0.72 -3.05 3.26
CA ILE A 98 -0.73 -3.23 3.14
C ILE A 98 -1.21 -4.13 4.27
N HIS A 99 -2.15 -3.64 5.06
CA HIS A 99 -2.79 -4.35 6.14
C HIS A 99 -4.09 -4.99 5.65
N LEU A 100 -4.24 -6.29 5.88
CA LEU A 100 -5.51 -6.98 5.74
C LEU A 100 -6.25 -6.91 7.07
N VAL A 101 -7.38 -6.20 7.09
CA VAL A 101 -8.24 -6.03 8.26
C VAL A 101 -9.65 -6.44 7.87
N LYS A 102 -10.08 -7.64 8.27
CA LYS A 102 -11.39 -8.21 7.91
C LYS A 102 -11.58 -8.29 6.40
N ASP A 103 -12.50 -7.50 5.87
CA ASP A 103 -12.89 -7.39 4.47
C ASP A 103 -12.25 -6.16 3.81
N LYS A 104 -11.13 -5.64 4.35
CA LYS A 104 -10.46 -4.46 3.80
C LYS A 104 -8.95 -4.65 3.65
N LEU A 105 -8.41 -4.11 2.56
CA LEU A 105 -6.98 -3.82 2.42
C LEU A 105 -6.75 -2.35 2.70
N VAL A 106 -5.80 -2.04 3.58
CA VAL A 106 -5.48 -0.68 4.00
C VAL A 106 -3.99 -0.44 3.78
N THR A 107 -3.60 0.64 3.11
CA THR A 107 -2.18 0.99 3.00
C THR A 107 -1.60 1.33 4.37
N GLY A 108 -0.34 0.98 4.61
CA GLY A 108 0.42 1.44 5.76
C GLY A 108 0.77 2.93 5.68
N THR A 109 1.36 3.44 6.73
CA THR A 109 1.81 4.84 6.83
C THR A 109 3.17 5.09 6.17
N ASP A 110 3.84 4.05 5.67
CA ASP A 110 5.15 4.09 5.02
C ASP A 110 5.16 4.93 3.73
N ILE A 111 4.01 5.08 3.08
CA ILE A 111 3.83 5.95 1.91
C ILE A 111 3.58 7.44 2.26
N GLU A 112 3.51 7.78 3.55
CA GLU A 112 3.44 9.16 4.08
C GLU A 112 2.36 10.05 3.42
N LEU A 113 1.14 9.53 3.23
CA LEU A 113 0.06 10.36 2.72
C LEU A 113 -0.43 11.32 3.81
N VAL A 114 -0.68 12.56 3.43
CA VAL A 114 -1.11 13.62 4.34
C VAL A 114 -2.55 14.02 4.01
N PRO A 115 -3.41 14.28 5.01
CA PRO A 115 -4.76 14.79 4.77
C PRO A 115 -4.76 16.03 3.86
N PHE A 116 -5.79 16.15 3.03
CA PHE A 116 -5.95 17.26 2.09
C PHE A 116 -7.39 17.79 2.10
N ASN A 117 -7.57 19.06 1.72
CA ASN A 117 -8.88 19.69 1.67
C ASN A 117 -9.75 19.06 0.57
N GLY A 118 -11.00 18.74 0.90
CA GLY A 118 -11.96 18.09 -0.02
C GLY A 118 -11.87 16.56 -0.03
N VAL A 119 -11.18 15.94 0.92
CA VAL A 119 -11.11 14.47 1.05
C VAL A 119 -12.50 13.83 1.21
N ASP A 120 -13.42 14.52 1.88
CA ASP A 120 -14.83 14.16 2.03
C ASP A 120 -15.55 14.08 0.67
N LEU A 121 -15.39 15.11 -0.17
CA LEU A 121 -15.96 15.13 -1.52
C LEU A 121 -15.41 14.02 -2.41
N VAL A 122 -14.10 13.75 -2.30
CA VAL A 122 -13.47 12.66 -3.03
C VAL A 122 -13.97 11.30 -2.53
N ASN A 123 -14.14 11.15 -1.22
CA ASN A 123 -14.67 9.92 -0.62
C ASN A 123 -16.12 9.64 -1.02
N ASP A 124 -16.95 10.65 -1.26
CA ASP A 124 -18.31 10.44 -1.76
C ASP A 124 -18.32 9.76 -3.12
N ILE A 125 -17.29 9.99 -3.94
CA ILE A 125 -17.09 9.30 -5.22
C ILE A 125 -16.46 7.92 -4.99
N LEU A 126 -15.41 7.82 -4.18
CA LEU A 126 -14.67 6.55 -4.02
C LEU A 126 -15.48 5.45 -3.34
N ARG A 127 -16.38 5.81 -2.41
CA ARG A 127 -17.18 4.83 -1.66
C ARG A 127 -18.12 4.03 -2.56
N THR A 128 -18.57 4.58 -3.69
CA THR A 128 -19.39 3.85 -4.67
C THR A 128 -18.62 2.70 -5.32
N GLU A 129 -17.30 2.82 -5.37
CA GLU A 129 -16.37 1.82 -5.88
C GLU A 129 -15.72 0.96 -4.78
N GLY A 130 -16.18 1.10 -3.52
CA GLY A 130 -15.66 0.36 -2.38
C GLY A 130 -14.23 0.77 -1.98
N ALA A 131 -13.87 2.03 -2.19
CA ALA A 131 -12.61 2.62 -1.74
C ALA A 131 -12.86 3.87 -0.90
N GLU A 132 -11.93 4.24 -0.03
CA GLU A 132 -11.99 5.47 0.75
C GLU A 132 -10.61 5.87 1.26
N PHE A 133 -10.37 7.18 1.39
CA PHE A 133 -9.30 7.74 2.20
C PHE A 133 -9.74 7.83 3.66
N LYS A 134 -8.89 7.42 4.60
CA LYS A 134 -9.12 7.52 6.04
C LYS A 134 -7.97 8.24 6.72
N THR A 135 -8.25 8.85 7.86
CA THR A 135 -7.21 9.36 8.75
C THR A 135 -6.98 8.38 9.90
N ILE A 136 -5.74 7.94 10.08
CA ILE A 136 -5.28 7.11 11.19
C ILE A 136 -4.02 7.78 11.74
N ASP A 137 -4.03 8.14 13.02
CA ASP A 137 -2.90 8.78 13.71
C ASP A 137 -2.27 9.94 12.90
N ASP A 138 -3.12 10.88 12.49
CA ASP A 138 -2.81 12.06 11.64
C ASP A 138 -2.30 11.76 10.21
N ASN A 139 -2.10 10.49 9.86
CA ASN A 139 -1.74 10.06 8.52
C ASN A 139 -2.98 9.73 7.70
N LEU A 140 -2.93 10.01 6.41
CA LEU A 140 -3.94 9.55 5.47
C LEU A 140 -3.57 8.14 5.00
N VAL A 141 -4.56 7.25 4.93
CA VAL A 141 -4.41 5.89 4.40
C VAL A 141 -5.51 5.62 3.38
N ILE A 142 -5.27 4.67 2.48
CA ILE A 142 -6.24 4.23 1.48
C ILE A 142 -6.80 2.88 1.94
N SER A 143 -8.12 2.77 2.00
CA SER A 143 -8.85 1.57 2.40
C SER A 143 -9.72 1.09 1.24
N VAL A 144 -9.59 -0.17 0.85
CA VAL A 144 -10.37 -0.82 -0.22
C VAL A 144 -11.05 -2.07 0.30
N THR A 145 -12.34 -2.23 0.03
CA THR A 145 -13.10 -3.44 0.39
C THR A 145 -12.71 -4.60 -0.53
N VAL A 146 -12.61 -5.80 0.05
CA VAL A 146 -12.31 -7.05 -0.63
C VAL A 146 -13.38 -8.11 -0.35
N GLU A 147 -13.64 -8.94 -1.36
CA GLU A 147 -14.55 -10.08 -1.24
C GLU A 147 -13.82 -11.28 -0.64
N ARG A 148 -14.52 -12.04 0.21
CA ARG A 148 -14.01 -13.28 0.82
C ARG A 148 -14.71 -14.51 0.23
N PRO A 149 -14.01 -15.64 0.03
CA PRO A 149 -12.58 -15.84 0.26
C PRO A 149 -11.71 -15.05 -0.72
N LEU A 150 -10.48 -14.71 -0.32
CA LEU A 150 -9.51 -14.09 -1.22
C LEU A 150 -9.12 -15.07 -2.33
N THR A 151 -9.17 -14.58 -3.56
CA THR A 151 -8.69 -15.26 -4.77
C THR A 151 -7.67 -14.36 -5.44
N ALA A 152 -6.78 -14.92 -6.26
CA ALA A 152 -5.83 -14.11 -7.03
C ALA A 152 -6.52 -13.00 -7.84
N GLN A 153 -7.74 -13.26 -8.35
CA GLN A 153 -8.50 -12.29 -9.12
C GLN A 153 -9.04 -11.13 -8.25
N ASN A 154 -9.69 -11.41 -7.12
CA ASN A 154 -10.27 -10.34 -6.29
C ASN A 154 -9.19 -9.54 -5.55
N LEU A 155 -8.11 -10.20 -5.10
CA LEU A 155 -6.94 -9.53 -4.54
C LEU A 155 -6.27 -8.64 -5.59
N GLY A 156 -6.13 -9.14 -6.82
CA GLY A 156 -5.62 -8.35 -7.94
C GLY A 156 -6.43 -7.10 -8.24
N LYS A 157 -7.77 -7.21 -8.24
CA LYS A 157 -8.67 -6.06 -8.40
C LYS A 157 -8.52 -5.06 -7.25
N ALA A 158 -8.41 -5.53 -6.01
CA ALA A 158 -8.27 -4.66 -4.85
C ALA A 158 -6.93 -3.91 -4.83
N LEU A 159 -5.83 -4.60 -5.13
CA LEU A 159 -4.51 -3.99 -5.28
C LEU A 159 -4.48 -2.97 -6.43
N TYR A 160 -5.17 -3.26 -7.53
CA TYR A 160 -5.34 -2.28 -8.60
C TYR A 160 -6.11 -1.04 -8.13
N LYS A 161 -7.23 -1.21 -7.42
CA LYS A 161 -8.00 -0.08 -6.83
C LYS A 161 -7.13 0.76 -5.89
N LEU A 162 -6.31 0.12 -5.05
CA LEU A 162 -5.35 0.82 -4.20
C LEU A 162 -4.37 1.68 -5.03
N SER A 163 -3.77 1.12 -6.08
CA SER A 163 -2.88 1.89 -6.97
C SER A 163 -3.60 3.07 -7.65
N VAL A 164 -4.86 2.89 -8.07
CA VAL A 164 -5.66 3.96 -8.68
C VAL A 164 -5.93 5.08 -7.68
N CYS A 165 -6.29 4.75 -6.45
CA CYS A 165 -6.52 5.73 -5.38
C CYS A 165 -5.23 6.48 -5.01
N LEU A 166 -4.09 5.78 -5.01
CA LEU A 166 -2.79 6.39 -4.78
C LEU A 166 -2.42 7.37 -5.91
N SER A 167 -2.64 6.98 -7.16
CA SER A 167 -2.48 7.86 -8.32
C SER A 167 -3.38 9.10 -8.21
N LEU A 168 -4.64 8.91 -7.83
CA LEU A 168 -5.60 9.99 -7.63
C LEU A 168 -5.13 10.97 -6.54
N TYR A 169 -4.65 10.48 -5.41
CA TYR A 169 -4.11 11.30 -4.34
C TYR A 169 -3.01 12.24 -4.86
N TYR A 170 -2.00 11.70 -5.56
CA TYR A 170 -0.91 12.54 -6.06
C TYR A 170 -1.37 13.54 -7.12
N ARG A 171 -2.31 13.15 -8.00
CA ARG A 171 -2.89 14.09 -8.99
C ARG A 171 -3.65 15.23 -8.32
N ILE A 172 -4.35 14.97 -7.22
CA ILE A 172 -5.02 16.01 -6.43
C ILE A 172 -3.98 16.95 -5.80
N LYS A 173 -2.91 16.40 -5.21
CA LYS A 173 -1.83 17.21 -4.62
C LYS A 173 -1.16 18.11 -5.66
N GLU A 174 -0.82 17.56 -6.82
CA GLU A 174 -0.25 18.31 -7.94
C GLU A 174 -1.20 19.44 -8.38
N ALA A 175 -2.50 19.16 -8.55
CA ALA A 175 -3.49 20.17 -8.92
C ALA A 175 -3.68 21.26 -7.84
N GLN A 176 -3.65 20.90 -6.56
CA GLN A 176 -3.74 21.86 -5.45
C GLN A 176 -2.56 22.82 -5.44
N GLU A 177 -1.34 22.32 -5.71
CA GLU A 177 -0.13 23.15 -5.79
C GLU A 177 -0.19 24.11 -6.97
N ASP A 178 -0.62 23.65 -8.13
CA ASP A 178 -0.77 24.48 -9.32
C ASP A 178 -1.80 25.61 -9.10
N ILE A 179 -2.94 25.30 -8.47
CA ILE A 179 -3.97 26.29 -8.14
C ILE A 179 -3.45 27.29 -7.11
N ALA A 180 -2.80 26.82 -6.05
CA ALA A 180 -2.23 27.68 -5.02
C ALA A 180 -1.18 28.65 -5.60
N LEU A 181 -0.32 28.17 -6.51
CA LEU A 181 0.67 28.99 -7.18
C LEU A 181 0.02 30.09 -8.04
N LYS A 182 -1.02 29.75 -8.81
CA LYS A 182 -1.75 30.72 -9.63
C LYS A 182 -2.42 31.81 -8.79
N ILE A 183 -3.13 31.43 -7.73
CA ILE A 183 -3.78 32.37 -6.81
C ILE A 183 -2.75 33.30 -6.17
N ALA A 184 -1.59 32.77 -5.76
CA ALA A 184 -0.52 33.59 -5.18
C ALA A 184 0.05 34.60 -6.20
N GLN A 185 0.26 34.18 -7.45
CA GLN A 185 0.73 35.07 -8.52
C GLN A 185 -0.28 36.19 -8.82
N GLU A 186 -1.56 35.85 -8.91
CA GLU A 186 -2.65 36.82 -9.12
C GLU A 186 -2.69 37.85 -7.97
N ALA A 187 -2.69 37.38 -6.71
CA ALA A 187 -2.73 38.27 -5.55
C ALA A 187 -1.49 39.19 -5.46
N LEU A 188 -0.30 38.71 -5.80
CA LEU A 188 0.91 39.54 -5.83
C LEU A 188 0.89 40.59 -6.94
N SER A 189 0.22 40.31 -8.06
CA SER A 189 0.09 41.28 -9.16
C SER A 189 -0.80 42.47 -8.78
N GLU A 190 -1.73 42.30 -7.85
CA GLU A 190 -2.59 43.37 -7.33
C GLU A 190 -1.87 44.28 -6.32
N LEU A 191 -0.70 43.87 -5.80
CA LEU A 191 0.11 44.67 -4.87
C LEU A 191 1.06 45.66 -5.57
N GLN A 192 1.14 45.61 -6.90
CA GLN A 192 1.99 46.48 -7.74
C GLN A 192 1.19 47.61 -8.35
#